data_AF-A0A7D6W2K1-F1
#
_entry.id   AF-A0A7D6W2K1-F1
#
_cell.length_a   1.000
_cell.length_b   1.000
_cell.length_c   1.000
_cell.angle_alpha   90.00
_cell.angle_beta   90.00
_cell.angle_gamma   90.00
#
_symmetry.space_group_name_H-M   'P 1'
#
loop_
_entity.id
_entity.type
_entity.pdbx_description
1 polymer ?
#
loop_
_entity_poly.entity_id
_entity_poly.type
_entity_poly.pdbx_seq_one_letter_code
_entity_poly.pdbx_strand_id
1 'polypeptide(L)'
;MNIDGIKSPKDIFRYMNDYIEYGWIDINNNKHIKTMKDFRKMYRTSSLEETIENRLGTCIEQVELMHYLFTRLNIENKMFCCRIYEPDDYGNLEEEEHMHCFLLYYLNNKVYHIEHPNFKKKGIYEYESEESAINTIVNYYKELRDGKDSPTTEFYEVKKGLSFKEFNNYINHIND
;
A
#
# COMPACT_ATOMS: atom_id res chain seq x y z
N MET A 1 -10.09 -1.50 -19.91
CA MET A 1 -8.66 -1.54 -20.25
C MET A 1 -8.09 -2.86 -19.76
N ASN A 2 -7.52 -3.68 -20.64
CA ASN A 2 -6.71 -4.83 -20.23
C ASN A 2 -5.37 -4.30 -19.66
N ILE A 3 -4.78 -5.00 -18.70
CA ILE A 3 -3.44 -4.74 -18.17
C ILE A 3 -2.42 -4.57 -19.31
N ASP A 4 -2.52 -5.35 -20.38
CA ASP A 4 -1.60 -5.27 -21.53
C ASP A 4 -1.72 -3.96 -22.33
N GLY A 5 -2.79 -3.18 -22.11
CA GLY A 5 -2.99 -1.87 -22.69
C GLY A 5 -2.35 -0.72 -21.88
N ILE A 6 -1.79 -1.00 -20.71
CA ILE A 6 -1.16 0.01 -19.84
C ILE A 6 0.19 0.41 -20.43
N LYS A 7 0.40 1.71 -20.65
CA LYS A 7 1.63 2.24 -21.27
C LYS A 7 2.24 3.43 -20.54
N SER A 8 1.58 3.94 -19.51
CA SER A 8 2.00 5.13 -18.78
C SER A 8 1.53 5.12 -17.33
N PRO A 9 2.14 5.94 -16.45
CA PRO A 9 1.66 6.12 -15.08
C PRO A 9 0.18 6.56 -15.00
N LYS A 10 -0.28 7.35 -15.99
CA LYS A 10 -1.69 7.76 -16.09
C LYS A 10 -2.60 6.57 -16.42
N ASP A 11 -2.15 5.64 -17.27
CA ASP A 11 -2.88 4.42 -17.53
C ASP A 11 -2.91 3.51 -16.29
N ILE A 12 -1.82 3.42 -15.53
CA ILE A 12 -1.81 2.71 -14.23
C ILE A 12 -2.87 3.31 -13.31
N PHE A 13 -2.85 4.62 -13.09
CA PHE A 13 -3.82 5.27 -12.21
C PHE A 13 -5.26 5.08 -12.68
N ARG A 14 -5.53 5.17 -13.99
CA ARG A 14 -6.84 4.89 -14.56
C ARG A 14 -7.23 3.42 -14.36
N TYR A 15 -6.31 2.48 -14.56
CA TYR A 15 -6.56 1.06 -14.30
C TYR A 15 -6.99 0.82 -12.87
N MET A 16 -6.23 1.35 -11.90
CA MET A 16 -6.54 1.24 -10.49
C MET A 16 -7.92 1.82 -10.20
N ASN A 17 -8.23 3.03 -10.71
CA ASN A 17 -9.53 3.67 -10.51
C ASN A 17 -10.72 2.88 -11.10
N ASP A 18 -10.55 2.34 -12.29
CA ASP A 18 -11.65 1.70 -13.03
C ASP A 18 -11.90 0.26 -12.55
N TYR A 19 -10.88 -0.40 -11.99
CA TYR A 19 -10.89 -1.85 -11.78
C TYR A 19 -10.52 -2.31 -10.38
N ILE A 20 -9.92 -1.50 -9.52
CA ILE A 20 -9.47 -1.96 -8.20
C ILE A 20 -10.23 -1.19 -7.11
N GLU A 21 -10.94 -1.93 -6.26
CA GLU A 21 -11.68 -1.37 -5.13
C GLU A 21 -10.86 -1.52 -3.84
N TYR A 22 -11.03 -0.58 -2.90
CA TYR A 22 -10.40 -0.69 -1.58
C TYR A 22 -11.16 -1.71 -0.73
N GLY A 23 -10.46 -2.74 -0.28
CA GLY A 23 -11.00 -3.76 0.60
C GLY A 23 -10.10 -4.98 0.68
N TRP A 24 -10.57 -6.04 1.31
CA TRP A 24 -9.77 -7.23 1.59
C TRP A 24 -10.62 -8.49 1.64
N ILE A 25 -9.95 -9.64 1.58
CA ILE A 25 -10.57 -10.97 1.66
C ILE A 25 -10.16 -11.59 2.98
N ASP A 26 -11.12 -12.11 3.73
CA ASP A 26 -10.85 -12.79 4.99
C ASP A 26 -10.48 -14.26 4.81
N ILE A 27 -10.02 -14.91 5.90
CA ILE A 27 -9.71 -16.34 5.94
C ILE A 27 -10.88 -17.28 5.57
N ASN A 28 -12.12 -16.78 5.53
CA ASN A 28 -13.31 -17.52 5.11
C ASN A 28 -13.73 -17.18 3.66
N ASN A 29 -12.91 -16.45 2.91
CA ASN A 29 -13.17 -15.94 1.57
C ASN A 29 -14.30 -14.90 1.46
N ASN A 30 -14.70 -14.26 2.56
CA ASN A 30 -15.63 -13.13 2.48
C ASN A 30 -14.90 -11.86 2.07
N LYS A 31 -15.55 -11.07 1.20
CA LYS A 31 -15.03 -9.77 0.76
C LYS A 31 -15.53 -8.66 1.69
N HIS A 32 -14.59 -7.87 2.19
CA HIS A 32 -14.84 -6.70 3.04
C HIS A 32 -14.49 -5.44 2.25
N ILE A 33 -15.51 -4.68 1.82
CA ILE A 33 -15.35 -3.54 0.91
C ILE A 33 -15.46 -2.23 1.70
N LYS A 34 -14.49 -1.33 1.56
CA LYS A 34 -14.45 0.00 2.21
C LYS A 34 -14.64 -0.06 3.73
N THR A 35 -14.16 -1.13 4.35
CA THR A 35 -14.23 -1.34 5.79
C THR A 35 -13.02 -2.12 6.28
N MET A 36 -12.59 -1.83 7.50
CA MET A 36 -11.47 -2.49 8.18
C MET A 36 -11.94 -3.26 9.42
N LYS A 37 -13.25 -3.49 9.54
CA LYS A 37 -13.84 -4.23 10.65
C LYS A 37 -13.24 -5.64 10.74
N ASP A 38 -12.74 -6.03 11.92
CA ASP A 38 -12.11 -7.34 12.17
C ASP A 38 -10.83 -7.61 11.33
N PHE A 39 -10.25 -6.58 10.71
CA PHE A 39 -9.08 -6.71 9.84
C PHE A 39 -7.92 -7.42 10.55
N ARG A 40 -7.55 -6.97 11.76
CA ARG A 40 -6.46 -7.59 12.54
C ARG A 40 -6.63 -9.09 12.79
N LYS A 41 -7.88 -9.56 12.92
CA LYS A 41 -8.20 -10.97 13.22
C LYS A 41 -8.18 -11.83 11.96
N MET A 42 -8.80 -11.32 10.91
CA MET A 42 -9.27 -12.14 9.81
C MET A 42 -8.52 -11.90 8.51
N TYR A 43 -7.75 -10.81 8.40
CA TYR A 43 -7.01 -10.46 7.20
C TYR A 43 -5.88 -11.43 6.91
N ARG A 44 -5.70 -11.74 5.63
CA ARG A 44 -4.47 -12.31 5.07
C ARG A 44 -4.11 -11.54 3.81
N THR A 45 -2.83 -11.25 3.63
CA THR A 45 -2.32 -10.65 2.39
C THR A 45 -2.69 -11.54 1.20
N SER A 46 -3.28 -10.93 0.17
CA SER A 46 -3.59 -11.63 -1.09
C SER A 46 -2.35 -11.70 -1.98
N SER A 47 -2.29 -12.65 -2.91
CA SER A 47 -1.29 -12.56 -3.99
C SER A 47 -1.67 -11.49 -5.01
N LEU A 48 -0.71 -11.12 -5.86
CA LEU A 48 -0.95 -10.25 -7.01
C LEU A 48 -2.06 -10.79 -7.92
N GLU A 49 -2.06 -12.09 -8.21
CA GLU A 49 -3.09 -12.74 -9.03
C GLU A 49 -4.46 -12.63 -8.37
N GLU A 50 -4.57 -12.93 -7.06
CA GLU A 50 -5.82 -12.83 -6.31
C GLU A 50 -6.34 -11.39 -6.29
N THR A 51 -5.45 -10.41 -6.14
CA THR A 51 -5.78 -8.98 -6.16
C THR A 51 -6.37 -8.58 -7.52
N ILE A 52 -5.76 -9.02 -8.61
CA ILE A 52 -6.21 -8.74 -9.98
C ILE A 52 -7.55 -9.45 -10.27
N GLU A 53 -7.66 -10.74 -9.94
CA GLU A 53 -8.86 -11.55 -10.17
C GLU A 53 -10.05 -11.03 -9.38
N ASN A 54 -9.84 -10.70 -8.10
CA ASN A 54 -10.89 -10.22 -7.22
C ASN A 54 -11.17 -8.73 -7.33
N ARG A 55 -10.29 -7.97 -8.01
CA ARG A 55 -10.41 -6.53 -8.18
C ARG A 55 -10.45 -5.77 -6.85
N LEU A 56 -9.71 -6.26 -5.88
CA LEU A 56 -9.82 -5.86 -4.48
C LEU A 56 -8.46 -5.91 -3.82
N GLY A 57 -8.12 -4.88 -3.05
CA GLY A 57 -6.89 -4.85 -2.27
C GLY A 57 -6.85 -3.69 -1.29
N THR A 58 -6.11 -3.84 -0.20
CA THR A 58 -5.82 -2.75 0.73
C THR A 58 -4.67 -1.88 0.21
N CYS A 59 -4.15 -0.97 1.02
CA CYS A 59 -2.90 -0.30 0.67
C CYS A 59 -1.73 -1.26 0.43
N ILE A 60 -1.73 -2.44 1.08
CA ILE A 60 -0.69 -3.46 0.96
C ILE A 60 -0.75 -4.12 -0.43
N GLU A 61 -1.89 -4.67 -0.84
CA GLU A 61 -2.03 -5.28 -2.17
C GLU A 61 -1.94 -4.25 -3.31
N GLN A 62 -2.51 -3.05 -3.11
CA GLN A 62 -2.53 -2.05 -4.16
C GLN A 62 -1.13 -1.51 -4.47
N VAL A 63 -0.26 -1.37 -3.46
CA VAL A 63 1.12 -0.93 -3.71
C VAL A 63 1.90 -2.00 -4.47
N GLU A 64 1.70 -3.28 -4.18
CA GLU A 64 2.29 -4.40 -4.92
C GLU A 64 1.82 -4.42 -6.38
N LEU A 65 0.51 -4.26 -6.61
CA LEU A 65 -0.03 -4.21 -7.97
C LEU A 65 0.52 -3.01 -8.75
N MET A 66 0.60 -1.83 -8.13
CA MET A 66 1.21 -0.68 -8.77
C MET A 66 2.70 -0.94 -9.07
N HIS A 67 3.46 -1.50 -8.11
CA HIS A 67 4.87 -1.86 -8.30
C HIS A 67 5.06 -2.77 -9.50
N TYR A 68 4.27 -3.84 -9.60
CA TYR A 68 4.26 -4.75 -10.76
C TYR A 68 4.02 -4.00 -12.07
N LEU A 69 3.03 -3.11 -12.11
CA LEU A 69 2.69 -2.36 -13.32
C LEU A 69 3.78 -1.35 -13.73
N PHE A 70 4.38 -0.63 -12.77
CA PHE A 70 5.50 0.27 -13.07
C PHE A 70 6.75 -0.48 -13.53
N THR A 71 7.07 -1.61 -12.89
CA THR A 71 8.18 -2.48 -13.28
C THR A 71 7.99 -3.01 -14.71
N ARG A 72 6.76 -3.38 -15.12
CA ARG A 72 6.45 -3.75 -16.51
C ARG A 72 6.67 -2.64 -17.54
N LEU A 73 6.57 -1.38 -17.11
CA LEU A 73 6.85 -0.22 -17.95
C LEU A 73 8.34 0.16 -17.95
N ASN A 74 9.20 -0.59 -17.26
CA ASN A 74 10.60 -0.25 -16.99
C ASN A 74 10.74 1.14 -16.35
N ILE A 75 9.81 1.51 -15.46
CA ILE A 75 9.87 2.73 -14.67
C ILE A 75 10.36 2.37 -13.27
N GLU A 76 11.48 2.97 -12.85
CA GLU A 76 12.01 2.83 -11.51
C GLU A 76 10.96 3.25 -10.48
N ASN A 77 10.79 2.45 -9.42
CA ASN A 77 9.78 2.67 -8.41
C ASN A 77 10.11 1.91 -7.12
N LYS A 78 9.58 2.39 -6.00
CA LYS A 78 9.83 1.87 -4.64
C LYS A 78 8.54 1.83 -3.82
N MET A 79 8.38 0.81 -3.00
CA MET A 79 7.26 0.67 -2.07
C MET A 79 7.69 1.06 -0.66
N PHE A 80 6.84 1.80 0.03
CA PHE A 80 7.08 2.27 1.39
C PHE A 80 5.90 1.96 2.28
N CYS A 81 6.16 1.68 3.56
CA CYS A 81 5.15 1.46 4.57
C CYS A 81 5.39 2.40 5.75
N CYS A 82 4.42 3.28 6.05
CA CYS A 82 4.43 4.15 7.22
C CYS A 82 3.36 3.70 8.24
N ARG A 83 3.76 3.49 9.48
CA ARG A 83 2.90 2.86 10.50
C ARG A 83 3.19 3.36 11.91
N ILE A 84 2.25 3.23 12.84
CA ILE A 84 2.61 3.23 14.26
C ILE A 84 3.38 1.93 14.53
N TYR A 85 4.51 2.04 15.22
CA TYR A 85 5.32 0.87 15.55
C TYR A 85 4.56 -0.07 16.50
N GLU A 86 4.48 -1.34 16.11
CA GLU A 86 3.95 -2.44 16.92
C GLU A 86 5.07 -3.46 17.14
N PRO A 87 5.42 -3.83 18.39
CA PRO A 87 6.40 -4.88 18.65
C PRO A 87 5.86 -6.25 18.23
N ASP A 88 6.75 -7.24 18.05
CA ASP A 88 6.37 -8.54 17.48
C ASP A 88 5.40 -9.36 18.35
N ASP A 89 5.35 -9.07 19.64
CA ASP A 89 4.41 -9.68 20.59
C ASP A 89 3.09 -8.90 20.71
N TYR A 90 2.93 -7.78 19.99
CA TYR A 90 1.69 -7.01 19.96
C TYR A 90 0.51 -7.90 19.55
N GLY A 91 -0.56 -7.83 20.33
CA GLY A 91 -1.65 -8.81 20.28
C GLY A 91 -3.04 -8.20 20.44
N ASN A 92 -3.18 -6.87 20.38
CA ASN A 92 -4.49 -6.25 20.46
C ASN A 92 -5.23 -6.37 19.12
N LEU A 93 -6.16 -7.31 19.04
CA LEU A 93 -6.92 -7.60 17.83
C LEU A 93 -8.15 -6.69 17.63
N GLU A 94 -8.49 -5.85 18.61
CA GLU A 94 -9.65 -4.95 18.58
C GLU A 94 -9.29 -3.50 18.28
N GLU A 95 -7.99 -3.15 18.31
CA GLU A 95 -7.54 -1.79 17.95
C GLU A 95 -7.73 -1.51 16.46
N GLU A 96 -7.71 -0.23 16.09
CA GLU A 96 -7.70 0.25 14.70
C GLU A 96 -6.30 0.14 14.08
N GLU A 97 -6.23 -0.30 12.83
CA GLU A 97 -4.96 -0.41 12.11
C GLU A 97 -4.39 0.97 11.80
N HIS A 98 -3.10 1.14 12.06
CA HIS A 98 -2.42 2.41 11.88
C HIS A 98 -1.25 2.26 10.93
N MET A 99 -1.53 1.81 9.71
CA MET A 99 -0.56 1.55 8.65
C MET A 99 -1.04 2.13 7.32
N HIS A 100 -0.10 2.62 6.50
CA HIS A 100 -0.35 2.94 5.10
C HIS A 100 0.85 2.55 4.25
N CYS A 101 0.61 1.82 3.17
CA CYS A 101 1.60 1.54 2.16
C CYS A 101 1.38 2.42 0.92
N PHE A 102 2.47 2.96 0.36
CA PHE A 102 2.45 3.88 -0.77
C PHE A 102 3.64 3.63 -1.70
N LEU A 103 3.51 4.09 -2.96
CA LEU A 103 4.52 3.89 -3.99
C LEU A 103 5.06 5.23 -4.50
N LEU A 104 6.38 5.34 -4.56
CA LEU A 104 7.06 6.40 -5.31
C LEU A 104 7.60 5.84 -6.62
N TYR A 105 7.54 6.62 -7.69
CA TYR A 105 8.14 6.29 -8.98
C TYR A 105 8.97 7.45 -9.51
N TYR A 106 9.98 7.13 -10.33
CA TYR A 106 10.99 8.07 -10.79
C TYR A 106 10.93 8.17 -12.31
N LEU A 107 10.73 9.38 -12.82
CA LEU A 107 10.59 9.62 -14.25
C LEU A 107 11.14 10.98 -14.63
N ASN A 108 12.02 11.02 -15.63
CA ASN A 108 12.63 12.26 -16.12
C ASN A 108 13.31 13.09 -15.00
N ASN A 109 14.08 12.42 -14.13
CA ASN A 109 14.77 13.02 -12.98
C ASN A 109 13.85 13.69 -11.96
N LYS A 110 12.57 13.29 -11.90
CA LYS A 110 11.59 13.76 -10.92
C LYS A 110 11.03 12.59 -10.12
N VAL A 111 10.57 12.88 -8.91
CA VAL A 111 9.93 11.92 -8.02
C VAL A 111 8.43 12.14 -8.03
N TYR A 112 7.67 11.06 -8.10
CA TYR A 112 6.22 11.11 -8.07
C TYR A 112 5.65 10.12 -7.07
N HIS A 113 4.54 10.49 -6.44
CA HIS A 113 3.69 9.61 -5.66
C HIS A 113 2.43 9.31 -6.45
N ILE A 114 2.08 8.04 -6.57
CA ILE A 114 0.77 7.59 -7.04
C ILE A 114 -0.04 7.05 -5.87
N GLU A 115 -1.04 7.83 -5.47
CA GLU A 115 -1.92 7.51 -4.33
C GLU A 115 -3.27 7.05 -4.85
N HIS A 116 -3.59 5.79 -4.60
CA HIS A 116 -4.89 5.20 -4.89
C HIS A 116 -5.64 4.74 -3.63
N PRO A 117 -4.99 4.10 -2.64
CA PRO A 117 -5.68 3.62 -1.45
C PRO A 117 -6.28 4.72 -0.55
N ASN A 118 -5.69 5.92 -0.51
CA ASN A 118 -6.20 7.04 0.28
C ASN A 118 -7.20 7.90 -0.51
N PHE A 119 -8.50 7.69 -0.25
CA PHE A 119 -9.58 8.41 -0.93
C PHE A 119 -9.52 9.94 -0.84
N LYS A 120 -8.97 10.50 0.25
CA LYS A 120 -8.89 11.97 0.44
C LYS A 120 -7.71 12.60 -0.32
N LYS A 121 -6.69 11.80 -0.62
CA LYS A 121 -5.45 12.22 -1.27
C LYS A 121 -5.20 11.45 -2.57
N LYS A 122 -6.27 10.95 -3.19
CA LYS A 122 -6.18 10.13 -4.40
C LYS A 122 -5.65 10.96 -5.57
N GLY A 123 -4.56 10.53 -6.21
CA GLY A 123 -3.97 11.27 -7.32
C GLY A 123 -2.53 10.88 -7.65
N ILE A 124 -1.94 11.64 -8.58
CA ILE A 124 -0.52 11.60 -8.89
C ILE A 124 0.08 12.94 -8.51
N TYR A 125 1.13 12.93 -7.69
CA TYR A 125 1.77 14.12 -7.14
C TYR A 125 3.25 14.13 -7.51
N GLU A 126 3.78 15.29 -7.86
CA GLU A 126 5.19 15.50 -8.15
C GLU A 126 5.89 16.09 -6.93
N TYR A 127 7.13 15.68 -6.68
CA TYR A 127 7.98 16.16 -5.60
C TYR A 127 9.39 16.46 -6.11
N GLU A 128 10.07 17.37 -5.41
CA GLU A 128 11.45 17.76 -5.68
C GLU A 128 12.45 16.64 -5.34
N SER A 129 12.13 15.77 -4.37
CA SER A 129 12.97 14.66 -3.94
C SER A 129 12.19 13.53 -3.27
N GLU A 130 12.81 12.35 -3.15
CA GLU A 130 12.26 11.21 -2.41
C GLU A 130 12.01 11.57 -0.95
N GLU A 131 12.98 12.25 -0.32
CA GLU A 131 12.85 12.73 1.05
C GLU A 131 11.66 13.70 1.22
N SER A 132 11.48 14.64 0.29
CA SER A 132 10.35 15.58 0.32
C SER A 132 9.01 14.85 0.18
N ALA A 133 8.93 13.84 -0.70
CA ALA A 133 7.75 13.01 -0.88
C ALA A 133 7.41 12.23 0.39
N ILE A 134 8.38 11.49 0.93
CA ILE A 134 8.23 10.72 2.17
C ILE A 134 7.81 11.62 3.32
N ASN A 135 8.52 12.73 3.55
CA ASN A 135 8.18 13.66 4.64
C ASN A 135 6.75 14.20 4.51
N THR A 136 6.32 14.56 3.30
CA THR A 136 4.96 15.08 3.06
C THR A 136 3.90 14.01 3.37
N ILE A 137 4.10 12.78 2.88
CA ILE A 137 3.15 11.67 3.06
C ILE A 137 3.09 11.24 4.53
N VAL A 138 4.25 11.11 5.18
CA VAL A 138 4.36 10.67 6.57
C VAL A 138 3.75 11.70 7.51
N ASN A 139 4.02 13.00 7.31
CA ASN A 139 3.43 14.05 8.14
C ASN A 139 1.90 14.04 8.08
N TYR A 140 1.31 13.80 6.90
CA TYR A 140 -0.13 13.64 6.77
C TYR A 140 -0.67 12.47 7.64
N TYR A 141 0.01 11.32 7.64
CA TYR A 141 -0.42 10.19 8.48
C TYR A 141 -0.13 10.39 9.96
N LYS A 142 0.93 11.13 10.32
CA LYS A 142 1.17 11.54 11.71
C LYS A 142 0.03 12.43 12.22
N GLU A 143 -0.41 13.41 11.44
CA GLU A 143 -1.54 14.28 11.79
C GLU A 143 -2.84 13.49 11.98
N LEU A 144 -3.10 12.48 11.15
CA LEU A 144 -4.26 11.59 11.31
C LEU A 144 -4.21 10.67 12.54
N ARG A 145 -3.02 10.49 13.13
CA ARG A 145 -2.74 9.58 14.24
C ARG A 145 -2.40 10.34 15.52
N ASP A 146 -2.99 11.53 15.70
CA ASP A 146 -2.79 12.40 16.86
C ASP A 146 -1.32 12.75 17.14
N GLY A 147 -0.53 12.92 16.07
CA GLY A 147 0.88 13.28 16.16
C GLY A 147 1.82 12.14 16.55
N LYS A 148 1.30 10.91 16.74
CA LYS A 148 2.14 9.73 17.00
C LYS A 148 3.14 9.52 15.86
N ASP A 149 4.35 9.09 16.23
CA ASP A 149 5.39 8.82 15.24
C ASP A 149 4.97 7.72 14.28
N SER A 150 5.40 7.90 13.03
CA SER A 150 5.08 7.00 11.92
C SER A 150 6.36 6.60 11.21
N PRO A 151 7.19 5.72 11.80
CA PRO A 151 8.35 5.15 11.11
C PRO A 151 7.98 4.65 9.72
N THR A 152 8.87 4.91 8.78
CA THR A 152 8.67 4.58 7.36
C THR A 152 9.78 3.69 6.88
N THR A 153 9.39 2.64 6.19
CA THR A 153 10.27 1.55 5.79
C THR A 153 10.06 1.26 4.31
N GLU A 154 11.13 1.30 3.51
CA GLU A 154 11.12 0.76 2.15
C GLU A 154 11.01 -0.76 2.20
N PHE A 155 10.21 -1.36 1.32
CA PHE A 155 10.08 -2.81 1.21
C PHE A 155 9.92 -3.27 -0.24
N TYR A 156 10.14 -4.56 -0.48
CA TYR A 156 10.42 -5.07 -1.84
C TYR A 156 9.43 -6.12 -2.34
N GLU A 157 8.64 -6.74 -1.46
CA GLU A 157 7.63 -7.72 -1.85
C GLU A 157 6.48 -7.75 -0.83
N VAL A 158 5.29 -8.21 -1.27
CA VAL A 158 4.20 -8.58 -0.37
C VAL A 158 4.07 -10.09 -0.41
N LYS A 159 4.46 -10.75 0.69
CA LYS A 159 4.30 -12.20 0.79
C LYS A 159 2.82 -12.53 0.98
N LYS A 160 2.29 -13.46 0.20
CA LYS A 160 0.93 -13.99 0.33
C LYS A 160 0.73 -14.68 1.69
N GLY A 161 -0.46 -14.54 2.25
CA GLY A 161 -0.93 -15.35 3.38
C GLY A 161 -0.47 -14.86 4.75
N LEU A 162 0.14 -13.68 4.85
CA LEU A 162 0.51 -13.07 6.12
C LEU A 162 -0.72 -12.42 6.75
N SER A 163 -0.93 -12.66 8.05
CA SER A 163 -1.80 -11.84 8.88
C SER A 163 -1.28 -10.40 8.97
N PHE A 164 -2.11 -9.47 9.45
CA PHE A 164 -1.69 -8.10 9.66
C PHE A 164 -0.49 -8.00 10.62
N LYS A 165 -0.47 -8.84 11.66
CA LYS A 165 0.65 -8.94 12.60
C LYS A 165 1.91 -9.44 11.91
N GLU A 166 1.82 -10.53 11.14
CA GLU A 166 2.97 -11.09 10.44
C GLU A 166 3.52 -10.11 9.39
N PHE A 167 2.65 -9.34 8.72
CA PHE A 167 3.08 -8.27 7.83
C PHE A 167 3.81 -7.14 8.60
N ASN A 168 3.29 -6.70 9.76
CA ASN A 168 4.01 -5.72 10.61
C ASN A 168 5.39 -6.22 11.00
N ASN A 169 5.50 -7.46 11.49
CA ASN A 169 6.78 -8.06 11.88
C ASN A 169 7.73 -8.15 10.68
N TYR A 170 7.23 -8.52 9.50
CA TYR A 170 8.02 -8.50 8.27
C TYR A 170 8.61 -7.11 7.99
N ILE A 171 7.81 -6.04 8.11
CA ILE A 171 8.29 -4.67 7.91
C ILE A 171 9.24 -4.23 9.05
N ASN A 172 9.06 -4.71 10.28
CA ASN A 172 9.97 -4.41 11.40
C ASN A 172 11.39 -4.90 11.13
N HIS A 173 11.55 -6.07 10.52
CA HIS A 173 12.83 -6.75 10.36
C HIS A 173 13.48 -6.63 8.98
N ILE A 174 12.94 -5.81 8.08
CA ILE A 174 13.43 -5.79 6.69
C ILE A 174 14.86 -5.24 6.54
N ASN A 175 15.32 -4.47 7.53
CA ASN A 175 16.65 -3.85 7.58
C ASN A 175 17.53 -4.42 8.71
N ASP A 176 17.10 -5.50 9.35
CA ASP A 176 17.88 -6.22 10.38
C ASP A 176 18.84 -7.22 9.72
#